data_AF-A0A197SVA9-F1
#
_entry.id   AF-A0A197SVA9-F1
#
_cell.length_a   1.000
_cell.length_b   1.000
_cell.length_c   1.000
_cell.angle_alpha   90.00
_cell.angle_beta   90.00
_cell.angle_gamma   90.00
#
_symmetry.space_group_name_H-M   'P 1'
#
loop_
_entity.id
_entity.type
_entity.pdbx_description
1 polymer ?
#
loop_
_entity_poly.entity_id
_entity_poly.type
_entity_poly.pdbx_seq_one_letter_code
_entity_poly.pdbx_strand_id
1 'polypeptide(L)'
;MANRVHRPREDAEFNFILGMSGVPVLAYFTGTWPKAIEPCRVMDLAVGGIADDYTGRLTAVRVDITRCPAATERYGITGAPSCVLLKEGEAVAHGTGPMTIAEVHKFLDGHL
;
A
#
# COMPACT_ATOMS: atom_id res chain seq x y z
N MET A 1 -11.67 10.80 -12.23
CA MET A 1 -10.50 10.40 -11.41
C MET A 1 -10.32 8.91 -11.61
N ALA A 2 -9.31 8.50 -12.38
CA ALA A 2 -9.02 7.09 -12.57
C ALA A 2 -8.53 6.56 -11.22
N ASN A 3 -9.23 5.57 -10.66
CA ASN A 3 -8.83 4.97 -9.39
C ASN A 3 -7.59 4.09 -9.67
N ARG A 4 -6.40 4.71 -9.68
CA ARG A 4 -5.10 4.10 -10.03
C ARG A 4 -4.53 3.20 -8.92
N VAL A 5 -5.27 3.06 -7.82
CA VAL A 5 -4.89 2.18 -6.71
C VAL A 5 -5.45 0.79 -7.00
N HIS A 6 -4.56 -0.18 -7.22
CA HIS A 6 -4.95 -1.57 -7.38
C HIS A 6 -5.53 -2.14 -6.08
N ARG A 7 -6.52 -3.02 -6.19
CA ARG A 7 -7.23 -3.61 -5.05
C ARG A 7 -7.31 -5.12 -5.20
N PRO A 8 -6.21 -5.85 -4.92
CA PRO A 8 -6.21 -7.30 -5.01
C PRO A 8 -7.30 -7.91 -4.13
N ARG A 9 -7.97 -8.93 -4.64
CA ARG A 9 -9.02 -9.68 -3.96
C ARG A 9 -8.50 -10.89 -3.20
N GLU A 10 -7.27 -11.29 -3.48
CA GLU A 10 -6.57 -12.44 -2.91
C GLU A 10 -5.05 -12.30 -3.10
N ASP A 11 -4.28 -13.13 -2.40
CA ASP A 11 -2.81 -13.12 -2.47
C ASP A 11 -2.26 -13.35 -3.89
N ALA A 12 -2.93 -14.16 -4.71
CA ALA A 12 -2.51 -14.43 -6.09
C ALA A 12 -2.52 -13.16 -6.95
N GLU A 13 -3.56 -12.33 -6.83
CA GLU A 13 -3.64 -11.04 -7.53
C GLU A 13 -2.57 -10.06 -7.02
N PHE A 14 -2.31 -10.05 -5.71
CA PHE A 14 -1.25 -9.21 -5.14
C PHE A 14 0.13 -9.60 -5.70
N ASN A 15 0.46 -10.90 -5.71
CA ASN A 15 1.71 -11.40 -6.27
C ASN A 15 1.83 -11.11 -7.77
N PHE A 16 0.73 -11.22 -8.52
CA PHE A 16 0.69 -10.85 -9.93
C PHE A 16 1.02 -9.37 -10.15
N ILE A 17 0.44 -8.47 -9.34
CA ILE A 17 0.74 -7.04 -9.42
C ILE A 17 2.23 -6.78 -9.14
N LEU A 18 2.80 -7.42 -8.11
CA LEU A 18 4.23 -7.28 -7.81
C LEU A 18 5.11 -7.76 -8.96
N GLY A 19 4.81 -8.93 -9.55
CA GLY A 19 5.59 -9.49 -10.66
C GLY A 19 5.47 -8.72 -11.97
N MET A 20 4.36 -7.99 -12.17
CA MET A 20 4.14 -7.16 -13.36
C MET A 20 4.63 -5.72 -13.21
N SER A 21 4.93 -5.28 -11.98
CA SER A 21 5.34 -3.90 -11.74
C SER A 21 6.84 -3.72 -11.99
N GLY A 22 7.17 -2.95 -13.04
CA GLY A 22 8.54 -2.52 -13.33
C GLY A 22 9.00 -1.30 -12.51
N VAL A 23 8.18 -0.84 -11.57
CA VAL A 23 8.44 0.32 -10.71
C VAL A 23 8.24 -0.07 -9.25
N PRO A 24 8.72 0.72 -8.28
CA PRO A 24 8.43 0.46 -6.88
C PRO A 24 6.91 0.40 -6.60
N VAL A 25 6.52 -0.47 -5.67
CA VAL A 25 5.12 -0.70 -5.30
C VAL A 25 4.89 -0.21 -3.88
N LEU A 26 3.99 0.77 -3.72
CA LEU A 26 3.49 1.17 -2.41
C LEU A 26 2.30 0.29 -2.04
N ALA A 27 2.55 -0.70 -1.17
CA ALA A 27 1.51 -1.58 -0.63
C ALA A 27 0.95 -0.99 0.67
N TYR A 28 -0.29 -0.52 0.61
CA TYR A 28 -1.07 -0.03 1.74
C TYR A 28 -1.98 -1.14 2.28
N PHE A 29 -1.69 -1.63 3.47
CA PHE A 29 -2.45 -2.65 4.17
C PHE A 29 -3.59 -2.04 4.98
N THR A 30 -4.80 -2.52 4.72
CA THR A 30 -6.06 -2.00 5.27
C THR A 30 -6.84 -3.08 6.01
N GLY A 31 -7.72 -2.64 6.91
CA GLY A 31 -8.51 -3.50 7.78
C GLY A 31 -9.97 -3.10 7.81
N THR A 32 -10.85 -4.09 7.97
CA THR A 32 -12.32 -3.90 7.94
C THR A 32 -12.96 -3.87 9.33
N TRP A 33 -12.18 -3.98 10.41
CA TRP A 33 -12.72 -3.92 11.77
C TRP A 33 -13.02 -2.47 12.21
N PRO A 34 -13.97 -2.26 13.14
CA PRO A 34 -14.49 -0.92 13.48
C PRO A 34 -13.43 0.13 13.81
N LYS A 35 -12.37 -0.27 14.54
CA LYS A 35 -11.28 0.65 14.94
C LYS A 35 -10.38 1.09 13.77
N ALA A 36 -10.34 0.34 12.68
CA ALA A 36 -9.52 0.64 11.51
C ALA A 36 -10.26 1.44 10.42
N ILE A 37 -11.59 1.47 10.40
CA ILE A 37 -12.37 2.08 9.31
C ILE A 37 -11.98 3.55 9.09
N GLU A 38 -12.04 4.36 10.15
CA GLU A 38 -11.74 5.80 10.05
C GLU A 38 -10.27 6.10 9.67
N PRO A 39 -9.26 5.53 10.36
CA PRO A 39 -7.87 5.76 9.95
C PRO A 39 -7.55 5.19 8.56
N CYS A 40 -8.22 4.11 8.14
CA CYS A 40 -8.07 3.59 6.77
C CYS A 40 -8.68 4.53 5.72
N ARG A 41 -9.78 5.22 6.02
CA ARG A 41 -10.38 6.20 5.11
C ARG A 41 -9.44 7.38 4.83
N VAL A 42 -8.72 7.85 5.85
CA VAL A 42 -7.70 8.91 5.69
C VAL A 42 -6.57 8.41 4.79
N MET A 43 -6.10 7.19 5.01
CA MET A 43 -5.06 6.57 4.19
C MET A 43 -5.50 6.33 2.74
N ASP A 44 -6.76 5.96 2.51
CA ASP A 44 -7.32 5.78 1.17
C ASP A 44 -7.22 7.08 0.35
N LEU A 45 -7.46 8.24 0.99
CA LEU A 45 -7.31 9.55 0.33
C LEU A 45 -5.84 9.89 0.07
N ALA A 46 -4.96 9.65 1.04
CA ALA A 46 -3.53 9.92 0.91
C ALA A 46 -2.90 9.08 -0.21
N VAL A 47 -3.12 7.76 -0.20
CA VAL A 47 -2.61 6.83 -1.21
C VAL A 47 -3.20 7.12 -2.59
N GLY A 48 -4.47 7.55 -2.65
CA GLY A 48 -5.08 8.01 -3.90
C GLY A 48 -4.35 9.19 -4.52
N GLY A 49 -4.04 10.23 -3.73
CA GLY A 49 -3.26 11.38 -4.21
C GLY A 49 -1.84 11.00 -4.66
N ILE A 50 -1.16 10.15 -3.88
CA ILE A 50 0.17 9.63 -4.21
C ILE A 50 0.17 8.83 -5.52
N ALA A 51 -0.86 8.01 -5.75
CA ALA A 51 -1.00 7.26 -7.00
C ALA A 51 -1.13 8.18 -8.22
N ASP A 52 -1.73 9.36 -8.05
CA ASP A 52 -1.84 10.36 -9.11
C ASP A 52 -0.51 11.10 -9.31
N ASP A 53 0.14 11.55 -8.22
CA ASP A 53 1.38 12.34 -8.27
C ASP A 53 2.58 11.53 -8.82
N TYR A 54 2.65 10.23 -8.51
CA TYR A 54 3.75 9.35 -8.94
C TYR A 54 3.38 8.47 -10.14
N THR A 55 2.44 8.92 -10.98
CA THR A 55 2.01 8.19 -12.19
C THR A 55 3.24 7.76 -13.03
N GLY A 56 3.35 6.46 -13.29
CA GLY A 56 4.44 5.87 -14.08
C GLY A 56 5.77 5.70 -13.33
N ARG A 57 5.87 6.16 -12.08
CA ARG A 57 7.04 6.01 -11.21
C ARG A 57 6.78 5.12 -9.99
N LEU A 58 5.52 4.92 -9.64
CA LEU A 58 5.09 4.13 -8.49
C LEU A 58 3.78 3.41 -8.83
N THR A 59 3.65 2.17 -8.37
CA THR A 59 2.37 1.44 -8.37
C THR A 59 1.78 1.48 -6.97
N ALA A 60 0.56 2.00 -6.81
CA ALA A 60 -0.14 1.99 -5.52
C ALA A 60 -1.08 0.78 -5.43
N VAL A 61 -1.02 0.04 -4.32
CA VAL A 61 -1.84 -1.15 -4.08
C VAL A 61 -2.46 -1.07 -2.70
N ARG A 62 -3.77 -1.24 -2.61
CA ARG A 62 -4.53 -1.33 -1.36
C ARG A 62 -4.85 -2.79 -1.06
N VAL A 63 -4.20 -3.34 -0.05
CA VAL A 63 -4.22 -4.76 0.32
C VAL A 63 -5.08 -4.95 1.57
N ASP A 64 -6.19 -5.67 1.44
CA ASP A 64 -7.01 -6.05 2.60
C ASP A 64 -6.35 -7.23 3.32
N ILE A 65 -6.00 -7.05 4.59
CA ILE A 65 -5.27 -8.08 5.35
C ILE A 65 -6.08 -9.36 5.59
N THR A 66 -7.42 -9.28 5.51
CA THR A 66 -8.30 -10.45 5.64
C THR A 66 -8.37 -11.26 4.34
N ARG A 67 -8.09 -10.61 3.20
CA ARG A 67 -8.12 -11.24 1.87
C ARG A 67 -6.75 -11.69 1.39
N CYS A 68 -5.70 -11.04 1.86
CA CYS A 68 -4.31 -11.35 1.51
C CYS A 68 -3.50 -11.72 2.77
N PRO A 69 -3.84 -12.82 3.47
CA PRO A 69 -3.13 -13.21 4.69
C PRO A 69 -1.66 -13.58 4.43
N ALA A 70 -1.33 -14.18 3.29
CA ALA A 70 0.06 -14.55 3.00
C ALA A 70 0.95 -13.31 2.77
N ALA A 71 0.44 -12.30 2.08
CA ALA A 71 1.13 -11.01 1.94
C ALA A 71 1.29 -10.30 3.30
N THR A 72 0.24 -10.35 4.13
CA THR A 72 0.24 -9.76 5.48
C THR A 72 1.34 -10.39 6.35
N GLU A 73 1.45 -11.71 6.33
CA GLU A 73 2.50 -12.45 7.05
C GLU A 73 3.89 -12.16 6.46
N ARG A 74 4.04 -12.24 5.12
CA ARG A 74 5.31 -12.03 4.42
C ARG A 74 5.97 -10.71 4.77
N TYR A 75 5.19 -9.64 4.94
CA TYR A 75 5.71 -8.31 5.26
C TYR A 75 5.53 -7.91 6.73
N GLY A 76 5.21 -8.87 7.62
CA GLY A 76 5.17 -8.65 9.06
C GLY A 76 4.13 -7.61 9.50
N ILE A 77 2.98 -7.55 8.82
CA ILE A 77 1.94 -6.56 9.11
C ILE A 77 1.13 -7.00 10.34
N THR A 78 1.29 -6.26 11.43
CA THR A 78 0.64 -6.55 12.73
C THR A 78 -0.63 -5.74 12.96
N GLY A 79 -0.89 -4.73 12.12
CA GLY A 79 -2.06 -3.87 12.24
C GLY A 79 -2.31 -3.04 10.99
N ALA A 80 -3.55 -2.53 10.87
CA ALA A 80 -3.94 -1.59 9.83
C ALA A 80 -4.39 -0.25 10.44
N PRO A 81 -4.16 0.87 9.75
CA PRO A 81 -3.43 0.98 8.49
C PRO A 81 -1.91 0.79 8.66
N SER A 82 -1.26 0.19 7.66
CA SER A 82 0.21 0.12 7.52
C SER A 82 0.60 0.24 6.05
N CYS A 83 1.80 0.73 5.76
CA CYS A 83 2.36 0.80 4.42
C CYS A 83 3.71 0.08 4.35
N VAL A 84 3.97 -0.52 3.20
CA VAL A 84 5.27 -1.08 2.85
C VAL A 84 5.63 -0.59 1.46
N LEU A 85 6.83 -0.05 1.31
CA LEU A 85 7.39 0.23 0.00
C LEU A 85 8.17 -1.00 -0.45
N LEU A 86 7.82 -1.51 -1.62
CA LEU A 86 8.40 -2.70 -2.21
C LEU A 86 9.21 -2.33 -3.46
N LYS A 87 10.39 -2.90 -3.61
CA LYS A 87 11.19 -2.86 -4.83
C LYS A 87 11.56 -4.27 -5.21
N GLU A 88 11.25 -4.66 -6.44
CA GLU A 88 11.51 -6.02 -6.94
C GLU A 88 10.92 -7.12 -6.03
N GLY A 89 9.79 -6.81 -5.38
CA GLY A 89 9.10 -7.71 -4.44
C GLY A 89 9.62 -7.70 -3.00
N GLU A 90 10.74 -7.01 -2.74
CA GLU A 90 11.38 -6.91 -1.43
C GLU A 90 11.00 -5.61 -0.71
N ALA A 91 10.82 -5.70 0.61
CA ALA A 91 10.48 -4.54 1.43
C ALA A 91 11.71 -3.66 1.68
N VAL A 92 11.62 -2.39 1.25
CA VAL A 92 12.68 -1.40 1.45
C VAL A 92 12.33 -0.37 2.52
N ALA A 93 11.05 -0.19 2.84
CA ALA A 93 10.59 0.71 3.89
C ALA A 93 9.26 0.23 4.49
N HIS A 94 9.08 0.44 5.79
CA HIS A 94 7.84 0.17 6.51
C HIS A 94 7.33 1.44 7.20
N GLY A 95 6.02 1.69 7.08
CA GLY A 95 5.33 2.74 7.80
C GLY A 95 4.14 2.14 8.55
N THR A 96 4.07 2.34 9.86
CA THR A 96 2.98 1.81 10.68
C THR A 96 2.05 2.94 11.09
N GLY A 97 0.74 2.69 11.04
CA GLY A 97 -0.27 3.66 11.42
C GLY A 97 -0.69 4.59 10.28
N PRO A 98 -1.68 5.47 10.54
CA PRO A 98 -2.19 6.39 9.53
C PRO A 98 -1.15 7.47 9.21
N MET A 99 -1.02 7.80 7.94
CA MET A 99 -0.16 8.85 7.41
C MET A 99 -0.99 9.79 6.53
N THR A 100 -0.70 11.07 6.62
CA THR A 100 -1.18 12.10 5.69
C THR A 100 -0.46 11.99 4.35
N ILE A 101 -0.99 12.63 3.30
CA ILE A 101 -0.35 12.65 1.98
C ILE A 101 1.11 13.17 2.05
N ALA A 102 1.36 14.22 2.83
CA ALA A 102 2.69 14.80 3.02
C ALA A 102 3.66 13.83 3.71
N GLU A 103 3.16 13.05 4.68
CA GLU A 103 3.97 12.01 5.34
C GLU A 103 4.26 10.85 4.38
N VAL A 104 3.31 10.48 3.51
CA VAL A 104 3.58 9.47 2.47
C VAL A 104 4.61 9.96 1.46
N HIS A 105 4.56 11.23 1.02
CA HIS A 105 5.64 11.80 0.20
C HIS A 105 7.00 11.67 0.88
N LYS A 106 7.09 12.11 2.15
CA LYS A 106 8.34 12.02 2.91
C LYS A 106 8.83 10.58 3.09
N PHE A 107 7.91 9.64 3.28
CA PHE A 107 8.21 8.20 3.35
C PHE A 107 8.82 7.68 2.04
N LEU A 108 8.33 8.18 0.90
CA LEU A 108 8.81 7.82 -0.43
C LEU A 108 10.12 8.50 -0.82
N ASP A 109 10.34 9.76 -0.43
CA ASP A 109 11.50 10.57 -0.86
C ASP A 109 12.86 9.96 -0.48
N GLY A 110 12.92 9.18 0.60
CA GLY A 110 14.14 8.46 1.01
C GLY A 110 14.44 7.20 0.20
N HIS A 111 13.53 6.79 -0.68
CA HIS A 111 13.56 5.48 -1.30
C HIS A 111 13.20 5.48 -2.79
N LEU A 112 12.81 6.58 -3.42
CA LEU A 112 12.48 6.65 -4.86
C LEU A 112 13.54 7.36 -5.69
#